data_AF-A0A2H4I850-F1
#
_entry.id   AF-A0A2H4I850-F1
#
_cell.length_a   1.000
_cell.length_b   1.000
_cell.length_c   1.000
_cell.angle_alpha   90.00
_cell.angle_beta   90.00
_cell.angle_gamma   90.00
#
_symmetry.space_group_name_H-M   'P 1'
#
loop_
_entity.id
_entity.type
_entity.pdbx_description
1 polymer ?
#
loop_
_entity_poly.entity_id
_entity_poly.type
_entity_poly.pdbx_seq_one_letter_code
_entity_poly.pdbx_strand_id
1 'polypeptide(L)'
;MCMQRTQYGISRCPHYDYCDYVHQYQECNIRIYTHAHLLLERTMLDEDLPAIVIIDEDFTNNLVEHIEVPFSLLSHVEAIPEFRDAIRAIMNWAITKDHVVLIQEFQKQGGAWSELADKLKKLRPTITPGDSDQIVHNSLSKHQNVRPVATLLSHLDRVLSRGLMPTAIDIDPSKLTVHHRHEITRFGNLAQGNGSVRFYITDATISETIIRQCLPVDSVEVVAAQRNAIVMQCSDSICSTSSLDPTRHTDPQMQGRATTRLADVQALLDELASTGLKILAVGPSAITGNPAKNAAPKLTTAPNVHLAHFGAIRGIDTWKNCDVLVLIGRNEPTAQSVEDIARALFYDDPNPLKLTGKWQSRTAGFDMVSGEQLGVEIWGHEDPRVHEVLVQVREAESIQALDRLRLIHNIDPKLVIVLSKLPLPGVKVDRLLPWAELTRGGEFELLYRNSGGVLPLNASWIAQKTGKTTSAAKKAVQRMLMKGHSPLRFSQWKMSPLKQPQLAWYRPVGQRNWSRFFHDYPTTEDAKTPLEALLGVAVKVKP
;
A
#
# COMPACT_ATOMS: atom_id res chain seq x y z
N MET A 1 2.04 -26.71 27.57
CA MET A 1 3.21 -26.86 26.68
C MET A 1 3.31 -28.31 26.23
N CYS A 2 3.62 -28.56 24.96
CA CYS A 2 3.75 -29.92 24.43
C CYS A 2 4.97 -30.67 24.99
N MET A 3 6.04 -29.93 25.30
CA MET A 3 7.26 -30.42 25.93
C MET A 3 7.80 -29.36 26.89
N GLN A 4 8.29 -29.76 28.07
CA GLN A 4 8.85 -28.85 29.07
C GLN A 4 10.03 -29.48 29.81
N ARG A 5 11.12 -28.73 29.97
CA ARG A 5 12.21 -29.12 30.89
C ARG A 5 11.75 -28.88 32.33
N THR A 6 11.82 -29.93 33.13
CA THR A 6 11.60 -29.90 34.57
C THR A 6 12.89 -30.27 35.27
N GLN A 7 12.95 -30.05 36.59
CA GLN A 7 14.06 -30.51 37.42
C GLN A 7 14.28 -32.05 37.37
N TYR A 8 13.29 -32.81 36.88
CA TYR A 8 13.31 -34.27 36.77
C TYR A 8 13.50 -34.78 35.34
N GLY A 9 13.82 -33.90 34.38
CA GLY A 9 13.97 -34.23 32.96
C GLY A 9 12.89 -33.62 32.07
N ILE A 10 12.72 -34.16 30.86
CA ILE A 10 11.77 -33.65 29.87
C ILE A 10 10.38 -34.25 30.12
N SER A 11 9.42 -33.41 30.47
CA SER A 11 8.01 -33.79 30.53
C SER A 11 7.35 -33.59 29.16
N ARG A 12 6.55 -34.56 28.72
CA ARG A 12 5.80 -34.54 27.46
C ARG A 12 4.30 -34.49 27.75
N CYS A 13 3.54 -33.82 26.90
CA CYS A 13 2.08 -33.89 26.89
C CYS A 13 1.61 -35.35 26.70
N PRO A 14 0.52 -35.81 27.34
CA PRO A 14 -0.03 -37.17 27.12
C PRO A 14 -0.40 -37.47 25.66
N HIS A 15 -0.61 -36.44 24.85
CA HIS A 15 -0.93 -36.55 23.42
C HIS A 15 0.28 -36.42 22.49
N TYR A 16 1.50 -36.34 23.03
CA TYR A 16 2.70 -35.97 22.27
C TYR A 16 2.94 -36.84 21.03
N ASP A 17 2.84 -38.16 21.18
CA ASP A 17 3.20 -39.11 20.12
C ASP A 17 2.19 -39.21 18.97
N TYR A 18 1.00 -38.60 19.09
CA TYR A 18 -0.06 -38.62 18.05
C TYR A 18 -0.64 -37.23 17.77
N CYS A 19 0.02 -36.17 18.25
CA CYS A 19 -0.41 -34.81 18.00
C CYS A 19 0.15 -34.37 16.64
N ASP A 20 -0.74 -34.14 15.66
CA ASP A 20 -0.37 -33.64 14.32
C ASP A 20 0.52 -32.39 14.40
N TYR A 21 0.23 -31.50 15.36
CA TYR A 21 1.04 -30.31 15.60
C TYR A 21 2.48 -30.64 16.05
N VAL A 22 2.70 -31.70 16.81
CA VAL A 22 4.06 -32.11 17.22
C VAL A 22 4.75 -32.83 16.07
N HIS A 23 4.03 -33.68 15.35
CA HIS A 23 4.53 -34.43 14.19
C HIS A 23 5.12 -33.54 13.10
N GLN A 24 4.58 -32.33 12.88
CA GLN A 24 5.13 -31.40 11.88
C GLN A 24 6.62 -31.02 12.12
N TYR A 25 7.10 -31.15 13.36
CA TYR A 25 8.48 -30.85 13.72
C TYR A 25 9.42 -32.05 13.57
N GLN A 26 8.87 -33.26 13.45
CA GLN A 26 9.61 -34.50 13.22
C GLN A 26 9.82 -34.68 11.71
N GLU A 27 11.05 -35.05 11.30
CA GLU A 27 11.38 -35.45 9.92
C GLU A 27 11.07 -34.45 8.77
N CYS A 28 11.12 -33.13 9.02
CA CYS A 28 10.91 -32.11 7.99
C CYS A 28 12.19 -31.31 7.67
N ASN A 29 12.63 -31.33 6.40
CA ASN A 29 13.75 -30.49 5.92
C ASN A 29 13.34 -29.03 5.64
N ILE A 30 12.05 -28.79 5.36
CA ILE A 30 11.51 -27.47 5.05
C ILE A 30 10.42 -27.15 6.07
N ARG A 31 10.51 -25.96 6.69
CA ARG A 31 9.52 -25.49 7.66
C ARG A 31 9.00 -24.12 7.21
N ILE A 32 7.69 -23.96 7.17
CA ILE A 32 7.01 -22.75 6.72
C ILE A 32 6.38 -22.07 7.93
N TYR A 33 6.66 -20.79 8.12
CA TYR A 33 6.18 -19.99 9.24
C TYR A 33 5.58 -18.68 8.74
N THR A 34 4.70 -18.10 9.54
CA THR A 34 4.31 -16.69 9.39
C THR A 34 5.43 -15.77 9.87
N HIS A 35 5.49 -14.53 9.38
CA HIS A 35 6.49 -13.54 9.82
C HIS A 35 6.48 -13.28 11.33
N ALA A 36 5.34 -13.46 12.02
CA ALA A 36 5.27 -13.30 13.48
C ALA A 36 6.24 -14.23 14.23
N HIS A 37 6.63 -15.36 13.63
CA HIS A 37 7.61 -16.26 14.22
C HIS A 37 9.01 -15.65 14.28
N LEU A 38 9.35 -14.64 13.46
CA LEU A 38 10.66 -13.96 13.51
C LEU A 38 10.95 -13.39 14.91
N LEU A 39 9.90 -12.98 15.63
CA LEU A 39 9.95 -12.42 16.97
C LEU A 39 9.91 -13.47 18.10
N LEU A 40 9.70 -14.74 17.75
CA LEU A 40 9.58 -15.82 18.71
C LEU A 40 10.88 -16.63 18.78
N GLU A 41 11.39 -16.78 19.99
CA GLU A 41 12.47 -17.72 20.27
C GLU A 41 12.06 -19.15 19.91
N ARG A 42 13.06 -19.96 19.54
CA ARG A 42 12.86 -21.38 19.28
C ARG A 42 12.52 -22.12 20.57
N THR A 43 11.75 -23.18 20.40
CA THR A 43 11.32 -24.07 21.47
C THR A 43 12.06 -25.39 21.38
N MET A 44 11.80 -26.29 22.35
CA MET A 44 12.34 -27.64 22.31
C MET A 44 11.82 -28.51 21.16
N LEU A 45 10.83 -28.03 20.39
CA LEU A 45 10.34 -28.72 19.19
C LEU A 45 11.14 -28.31 17.93
N ASP A 46 11.90 -27.22 17.98
CA ASP A 46 12.57 -26.62 16.83
C ASP A 46 13.95 -26.02 17.19
N GLU A 47 14.69 -26.74 18.05
CA GLU A 47 15.99 -26.30 18.62
C GLU A 47 17.04 -26.01 17.52
N ASP A 48 17.08 -26.82 16.46
CA ASP A 48 18.11 -26.70 15.42
C ASP A 48 17.96 -25.44 14.56
N LEU A 49 19.07 -24.71 14.37
CA LEU A 49 19.14 -23.60 13.42
C LEU A 49 19.14 -24.13 11.98
N PRO A 50 18.36 -23.52 11.06
CA PRO A 50 18.35 -23.90 9.66
C PRO A 50 19.62 -23.39 8.97
N ALA A 51 20.07 -24.12 7.95
CA ALA A 51 21.18 -23.66 7.11
C ALA A 51 20.80 -22.46 6.21
N ILE A 52 19.51 -22.34 5.86
CA ILE A 52 18.96 -21.32 4.98
C ILE A 52 17.63 -20.82 5.54
N VAL A 53 17.43 -19.51 5.52
CA VAL A 53 16.17 -18.82 5.83
C VAL A 53 15.77 -18.02 4.59
N ILE A 54 14.53 -18.21 4.14
CA ILE A 54 13.93 -17.42 3.08
C ILE A 54 12.79 -16.61 3.71
N ILE A 55 12.89 -15.28 3.65
CA ILE A 55 11.82 -14.37 4.08
C ILE A 55 11.16 -13.82 2.81
N ASP A 56 9.96 -14.31 2.56
CA ASP A 56 9.14 -13.88 1.42
C ASP A 56 8.23 -12.72 1.82
N GLU A 57 8.15 -11.70 0.97
CA GLU A 57 7.42 -10.44 1.16
C GLU A 57 7.92 -9.59 2.34
N ASP A 58 7.47 -8.33 2.38
CA ASP A 58 7.81 -7.36 3.42
C ASP A 58 7.38 -7.84 4.82
N PHE A 59 8.37 -8.07 5.68
CA PHE A 59 8.22 -8.43 7.09
C PHE A 59 8.42 -7.24 8.05
N THR A 60 8.88 -6.09 7.55
CA THR A 60 9.39 -4.97 8.37
C THR A 60 8.30 -4.37 9.23
N ASN A 61 7.08 -4.29 8.69
CA ASN A 61 5.90 -3.83 9.42
C ASN A 61 5.58 -4.69 10.65
N ASN A 62 5.87 -6.00 10.62
CA ASN A 62 5.64 -6.87 11.77
C ASN A 62 6.64 -6.62 12.91
N LEU A 63 7.75 -5.93 12.64
CA LEU A 63 8.74 -5.58 13.65
C LEU A 63 8.40 -4.27 14.37
N VAL A 64 7.45 -3.48 13.87
CA VAL A 64 7.12 -2.17 14.45
C VAL A 64 5.95 -2.30 15.43
N GLU A 65 6.14 -1.79 16.65
CA GLU A 65 5.10 -1.70 17.68
C GLU A 65 5.07 -0.29 18.27
N HIS A 66 3.89 0.26 18.53
CA HIS A 66 3.71 1.53 19.24
C HIS A 66 3.17 1.25 20.63
N ILE A 67 3.99 1.47 21.65
CA ILE A 67 3.73 1.04 23.02
C ILE A 67 3.37 2.25 23.87
N GLU A 68 2.11 2.34 24.28
CA GLU A 68 1.65 3.39 25.18
C GLU A 68 2.03 3.10 26.63
N VAL A 69 2.62 4.10 27.29
CA VAL A 69 3.01 4.08 28.70
C VAL A 69 2.24 5.21 29.41
N PRO A 70 1.07 4.92 29.99
CA PRO A 70 0.31 5.90 30.74
C PRO A 70 1.11 6.45 31.92
N PHE A 71 0.98 7.74 32.22
CA PHE A 71 1.65 8.32 33.39
C PHE A 71 1.20 7.69 34.72
N SER A 72 -0.04 7.18 34.78
CA SER A 72 -0.51 6.40 35.93
C SER A 72 0.29 5.10 36.14
N LEU A 73 0.73 4.46 35.05
CA LEU A 73 1.57 3.27 35.11
C LEU A 73 3.00 3.64 35.55
N LEU A 74 3.54 4.77 35.07
CA LEU A 74 4.82 5.29 35.56
C LEU A 74 4.76 5.57 37.07
N SER A 75 3.74 6.28 37.55
CA SER A 75 3.58 6.55 39.00
C SER A 75 3.46 5.27 39.83
N HIS A 76 2.84 4.22 39.29
CA HIS A 76 2.80 2.93 39.96
C HIS A 76 4.19 2.30 40.12
N VAL A 77 5.02 2.34 39.07
CA VAL A 77 6.39 1.82 39.10
C VAL A 77 7.32 2.73 39.93
N GLU A 78 7.11 4.04 39.92
CA GLU A 78 7.87 5.03 40.72
C GLU A 78 7.77 4.76 42.24
N ALA A 79 6.64 4.22 42.70
CA ALA A 79 6.43 3.90 44.11
C ALA A 79 7.41 2.83 44.62
N ILE A 80 7.92 1.97 43.71
CA ILE A 80 8.85 0.89 44.02
C ILE A 80 10.27 1.48 44.17
N PRO A 81 10.93 1.35 45.34
CA PRO A 81 12.21 2.02 45.62
C PRO A 81 13.31 1.77 44.58
N GLU A 82 13.39 0.56 44.04
CA GLU A 82 14.40 0.17 43.04
C GLU A 82 14.28 0.93 41.71
N PHE A 83 13.07 1.32 41.30
CA PHE A 83 12.81 1.99 40.01
C PHE A 83 12.60 3.51 40.14
N ARG A 84 12.39 3.99 41.37
CA ARG A 84 11.95 5.35 41.67
C ARG A 84 12.73 6.44 40.95
N ASP A 85 14.05 6.42 41.05
CA ASP A 85 14.89 7.51 40.54
C ASP A 85 14.89 7.54 39.00
N ALA A 86 14.95 6.37 38.36
CA ALA A 86 14.86 6.26 36.90
C ALA A 86 13.49 6.79 36.40
N ILE A 87 12.39 6.38 37.04
CA ILE A 87 11.05 6.81 36.65
C ILE A 87 10.85 8.31 36.90
N ARG A 88 11.36 8.87 38.00
CA ARG A 88 11.33 10.32 38.26
C ARG A 88 12.07 11.11 37.19
N ALA A 89 13.25 10.65 36.78
CA ALA A 89 14.00 11.28 35.71
C ALA A 89 13.21 11.28 34.39
N ILE A 90 12.57 10.15 34.06
CA ILE A 90 11.69 10.02 32.89
C ILE A 90 10.48 10.97 32.98
N MET A 91 9.78 11.01 34.12
CA MET A 91 8.62 11.88 34.31
C MET A 91 9.01 13.36 34.27
N ASN A 92 10.15 13.73 34.87
CA ASN A 92 10.67 15.08 34.80
C ASN A 92 11.02 15.49 33.36
N TRP A 93 11.67 14.60 32.61
CA TRP A 93 11.91 14.81 31.19
C TRP A 93 10.61 14.96 30.39
N ALA A 94 9.60 14.14 30.67
CA ALA A 94 8.30 14.23 29.99
C ALA A 94 7.61 15.59 30.16
N ILE A 95 7.74 16.19 31.34
CA ILE A 95 7.18 17.50 31.71
C ILE A 95 8.02 18.64 31.12
N THR A 96 9.33 18.62 31.33
CA THR A 96 10.23 19.73 31.01
C THR A 96 10.69 19.74 29.55
N LYS A 97 10.63 18.59 28.88
CA LYS A 97 11.28 18.31 27.60
C LYS A 97 12.81 18.50 27.64
N ASP A 98 13.40 18.57 28.82
CA ASP A 98 14.84 18.73 29.02
C ASP A 98 15.48 17.37 29.33
N HIS A 99 16.42 16.97 28.48
CA HIS A 99 17.13 15.70 28.58
C HIS A 99 18.24 15.70 29.65
N VAL A 100 18.64 16.85 30.19
CA VAL A 100 19.80 16.96 31.10
C VAL A 100 19.62 16.07 32.33
N VAL A 101 18.47 16.15 33.00
CA VAL A 101 18.18 15.35 34.21
C VAL A 101 18.09 13.85 33.87
N LEU A 102 17.52 13.52 32.70
CA LEU A 102 17.43 12.14 32.22
C LEU A 102 18.82 11.53 32.05
N ILE A 103 19.73 12.24 31.37
CA ILE A 103 21.10 11.80 31.09
C ILE A 103 21.92 11.69 32.38
N GLN A 104 21.81 12.68 33.28
CA GLN A 104 22.54 12.67 34.55
C GLN A 104 22.15 11.47 35.41
N GLU A 105 20.85 11.18 35.54
CA GLU A 105 20.40 10.04 36.34
C GLU A 105 20.78 8.71 35.66
N PHE A 106 20.67 8.62 34.34
CA PHE A 106 21.14 7.46 33.58
C PHE A 106 22.63 7.16 33.83
N GLN A 107 23.48 8.18 33.75
CA GLN A 107 24.92 8.06 34.01
C GLN A 107 25.23 7.71 35.47
N LYS A 108 24.52 8.32 36.42
CA LYS A 108 24.67 8.04 37.86
C LYS A 108 24.36 6.58 38.20
N GLN A 109 23.43 5.96 37.49
CA GLN A 109 23.09 4.54 37.61
C GLN A 109 23.99 3.61 36.77
N GLY A 110 25.05 4.15 36.14
CA GLY A 110 26.00 3.39 35.34
C GLY A 110 25.47 2.93 33.98
N GLY A 111 24.33 3.48 33.52
CA GLY A 111 23.72 3.10 32.26
C GLY A 111 23.17 1.67 32.21
N ALA A 112 22.60 1.19 33.32
CA ALA A 112 22.08 -0.18 33.47
C ALA A 112 20.54 -0.23 33.48
N TRP A 113 19.87 0.58 32.66
CA TRP A 113 18.40 0.64 32.63
C TRP A 113 17.78 -0.58 31.96
N SER A 114 18.52 -1.26 31.08
CA SER A 114 18.13 -2.60 30.59
C SER A 114 18.08 -3.63 31.71
N GLU A 115 18.98 -3.58 32.69
CA GLU A 115 18.94 -4.47 33.86
C GLU A 115 17.73 -4.17 34.75
N LEU A 116 17.40 -2.89 34.94
CA LEU A 116 16.17 -2.49 35.63
C LEU A 116 14.94 -3.02 34.89
N ALA A 117 14.90 -2.92 33.56
CA ALA A 117 13.81 -3.48 32.76
C ALA A 117 13.65 -4.99 33.01
N ASP A 118 14.74 -5.75 33.06
CA ASP A 118 14.70 -7.20 33.30
C ASP A 118 14.26 -7.56 34.73
N LYS A 119 14.64 -6.77 35.73
CA LYS A 119 14.12 -6.91 37.09
C LYS A 119 12.62 -6.59 37.14
N LEU A 120 12.18 -5.53 36.47
CA LEU A 120 10.79 -5.13 36.39
C LEU A 120 9.92 -6.23 35.74
N LYS A 121 10.39 -6.85 34.65
CA LYS A 121 9.74 -8.00 34.00
C LYS A 121 9.59 -9.23 34.91
N LYS A 122 10.44 -9.38 35.93
CA LYS A 122 10.42 -10.48 36.90
C LYS A 122 9.52 -10.23 38.11
N LEU A 123 9.03 -9.00 38.29
CA LEU A 123 8.05 -8.73 39.35
C LEU A 123 6.80 -9.58 39.10
N ARG A 124 6.46 -10.40 40.09
CA ARG A 124 5.26 -11.23 40.11
C ARG A 124 4.53 -10.96 41.41
N PRO A 125 3.19 -10.99 41.41
CA PRO A 125 2.45 -11.01 42.66
C PRO A 125 2.85 -12.27 43.44
N THR A 126 3.11 -12.12 44.73
CA THR A 126 3.38 -13.26 45.60
C THR A 126 2.11 -14.09 45.71
N ILE A 127 2.15 -15.31 45.17
CA ILE A 127 1.07 -16.30 45.26
C ILE A 127 1.64 -17.54 45.93
N THR A 128 1.00 -18.02 46.99
CA THR A 128 1.40 -19.23 47.71
C THR A 128 0.46 -20.40 47.38
N PRO A 129 0.94 -21.66 47.41
CA PRO A 129 0.10 -22.83 47.14
C PRO A 129 -1.11 -23.01 48.07
N GLY A 130 -1.18 -22.28 49.20
CA GLY A 130 -2.29 -22.28 50.14
C GLY A 130 -3.28 -21.13 49.97
N ASP A 131 -3.04 -20.21 49.03
CA ASP A 131 -3.94 -19.08 48.79
C ASP A 131 -5.26 -19.56 48.16
N SER A 132 -6.38 -19.00 48.63
CA SER A 132 -7.68 -19.28 48.01
C SER A 132 -7.78 -18.64 46.62
N ASP A 133 -8.61 -19.20 45.74
CA ASP A 133 -8.85 -18.67 44.38
C ASP A 133 -9.21 -17.17 44.40
N GLN A 134 -9.90 -16.70 45.44
CA GLN A 134 -10.24 -15.29 45.61
C GLN A 134 -9.01 -14.41 45.90
N ILE A 135 -8.06 -14.88 46.72
CA ILE A 135 -6.82 -14.17 47.04
C ILE A 135 -5.91 -14.14 45.80
N VAL A 136 -5.82 -15.27 45.09
CA VAL A 136 -5.09 -15.38 43.82
C VAL A 136 -5.67 -14.42 42.79
N HIS A 137 -7.00 -14.44 42.61
CA HIS A 137 -7.70 -13.55 41.68
C HIS A 137 -7.49 -12.07 42.03
N ASN A 138 -7.59 -11.70 43.31
CA ASN A 138 -7.35 -10.32 43.78
C ASN A 138 -5.89 -9.87 43.60
N SER A 139 -4.94 -10.78 43.73
CA SER A 139 -3.50 -10.47 43.57
C SER A 139 -3.12 -10.32 42.09
N LEU A 140 -3.70 -11.17 41.23
CA LEU A 140 -3.53 -11.09 39.77
C LEU A 140 -4.24 -9.87 39.18
N SER A 141 -5.44 -9.53 39.63
CA SER A 141 -6.20 -8.38 39.11
C SER A 141 -5.58 -7.03 39.45
N LYS A 142 -4.81 -6.94 40.54
CA LYS A 142 -4.03 -5.75 40.91
C LYS A 142 -2.68 -5.67 40.21
N HIS A 143 -2.19 -6.76 39.62
CA HIS A 143 -0.91 -6.78 38.93
C HIS A 143 -1.02 -5.99 37.63
N GLN A 144 -0.34 -4.85 37.57
CA GLN A 144 -0.28 -4.04 36.36
C GLN A 144 0.66 -4.69 35.33
N ASN A 145 0.28 -4.61 34.06
CA ASN A 145 1.19 -5.00 32.98
C ASN A 145 2.32 -3.97 32.89
N VAL A 146 3.49 -4.30 33.45
CA VAL A 146 4.67 -3.43 33.47
C VAL A 146 5.55 -3.57 32.21
N ARG A 147 5.19 -4.43 31.25
CA ARG A 147 5.90 -4.55 29.96
C ARG A 147 6.14 -3.20 29.29
N PRO A 148 5.17 -2.26 29.21
CA PRO A 148 5.39 -0.96 28.56
C PRO A 148 6.53 -0.16 29.21
N VAL A 149 6.60 -0.14 30.55
CA VAL A 149 7.66 0.57 31.28
C VAL A 149 9.01 -0.14 31.13
N ALA A 150 9.02 -1.48 31.12
CA ALA A 150 10.24 -2.23 30.87
C ALA A 150 10.79 -1.99 29.45
N THR A 151 9.92 -1.91 28.44
CA THR A 151 10.33 -1.57 27.07
C THR A 151 10.85 -0.14 26.99
N LEU A 152 10.20 0.82 27.67
CA LEU A 152 10.68 2.20 27.78
C LEU A 152 12.10 2.28 28.38
N LEU A 153 12.34 1.59 29.49
CA LEU A 153 13.66 1.54 30.13
C LEU A 153 14.72 0.93 29.20
N SER A 154 14.42 -0.21 28.57
CA SER A 154 15.35 -0.88 27.63
C SER A 154 15.65 -0.01 26.41
N HIS A 155 14.67 0.72 25.91
CA HIS A 155 14.83 1.64 24.78
C HIS A 155 15.71 2.84 25.17
N LEU A 156 15.43 3.47 26.30
CA LEU A 156 16.23 4.60 26.81
C LEU A 156 17.66 4.18 27.07
N ASP A 157 17.89 3.00 27.65
CA ASP A 157 19.22 2.43 27.85
C ASP A 157 20.02 2.36 26.55
N ARG A 158 19.43 1.76 25.50
CA ARG A 158 20.08 1.58 24.21
C ARG A 158 20.43 2.90 23.53
N VAL A 159 19.56 3.89 23.62
CA VAL A 159 19.76 5.21 23.01
C VAL A 159 20.78 6.03 23.79
N LEU A 160 20.59 6.16 25.11
CA LEU A 160 21.43 7.00 25.96
C LEU A 160 22.85 6.46 26.09
N SER A 161 23.03 5.13 26.08
CA SER A 161 24.36 4.49 26.06
C SER A 161 25.19 4.88 24.83
N ARG A 162 24.52 5.22 23.71
CA ARG A 162 25.16 5.67 22.46
C ARG A 162 25.30 7.19 22.38
N GLY A 163 24.91 7.92 23.43
CA GLY A 163 24.89 9.38 23.43
C GLY A 163 23.83 9.99 22.49
N LEU A 164 22.82 9.21 22.11
CA LEU A 164 21.76 9.63 21.20
C LEU A 164 20.58 10.25 21.97
N MET A 165 19.74 10.98 21.25
CA MET A 165 18.49 11.52 21.80
C MET A 165 17.34 10.52 21.59
N PRO A 166 16.40 10.37 22.55
CA PRO A 166 15.30 9.42 22.45
C PRO A 166 14.17 9.92 21.55
N THR A 167 14.45 10.07 20.25
CA THR A 167 13.50 10.60 19.25
C THR A 167 12.34 9.66 18.94
N ALA A 168 12.44 8.39 19.33
CA ALA A 168 11.40 7.39 19.15
C ALA A 168 10.42 7.30 20.34
N ILE A 169 10.42 8.30 21.21
CA ILE A 169 9.44 8.44 22.28
C ILE A 169 8.66 9.72 22.04
N ASP A 170 7.36 9.57 21.77
CA ASP A 170 6.43 10.69 21.74
C ASP A 170 5.83 10.92 23.13
N ILE A 171 5.51 12.17 23.45
CA ILE A 171 5.09 12.57 24.78
C ILE A 171 3.83 13.42 24.72
N ASP A 172 2.73 12.78 25.11
CA ASP A 172 1.42 13.39 25.26
C ASP A 172 1.20 13.90 26.70
N PRO A 173 0.17 14.72 26.96
CA PRO A 173 -0.15 15.20 28.30
C PRO A 173 -0.46 14.11 29.34
N SER A 174 -0.80 12.89 28.92
CA SER A 174 -1.22 11.80 29.82
C SER A 174 -0.41 10.50 29.69
N LYS A 175 0.47 10.40 28.69
CA LYS A 175 1.21 9.18 28.37
C LYS A 175 2.50 9.47 27.60
N LEU A 176 3.39 8.48 27.57
CA LEU A 176 4.47 8.36 26.59
C LEU A 176 4.08 7.30 25.56
N THR A 177 4.53 7.45 24.33
CA THR A 177 4.43 6.40 23.30
C THR A 177 5.82 6.03 22.85
N VAL A 178 6.23 4.78 23.07
CA VAL A 178 7.50 4.25 22.59
C VAL A 178 7.28 3.61 21.22
N HIS A 179 7.88 4.18 20.17
CA HIS A 179 7.92 3.60 18.84
C HIS A 179 9.06 2.59 18.79
N HIS A 180 8.74 1.30 18.88
CA HIS A 180 9.69 0.23 19.08
C HIS A 180 9.85 -0.65 17.83
N ARG A 181 11.10 -0.91 17.44
CA ARG A 181 11.46 -1.99 16.50
C ARG A 181 11.90 -3.21 17.28
N HIS A 182 11.14 -4.30 17.16
CA HIS A 182 11.47 -5.60 17.70
C HIS A 182 12.72 -6.19 17.02
N GLU A 183 13.49 -6.93 17.79
CA GLU A 183 14.60 -7.72 17.27
C GLU A 183 14.12 -9.08 16.77
N ILE A 184 14.78 -9.60 15.74
CA ILE A 184 14.55 -10.96 15.26
C ILE A 184 15.26 -11.92 16.21
N THR A 185 14.53 -12.47 17.17
CA THR A 185 15.06 -13.35 18.23
C THR A 185 15.13 -14.82 17.83
N ARG A 186 14.37 -15.24 16.82
CA ARG A 186 14.25 -16.65 16.39
C ARG A 186 15.58 -17.32 16.03
N PHE A 187 16.58 -16.54 15.66
CA PHE A 187 17.89 -17.03 15.22
C PHE A 187 19.01 -16.66 16.19
N GLY A 188 18.65 -16.24 17.42
CA GLY A 188 19.60 -15.75 18.42
C GLY A 188 20.23 -14.42 18.01
N ASN A 189 21.41 -14.12 18.58
CA ASN A 189 22.10 -12.88 18.30
C ASN A 189 22.83 -12.94 16.94
N LEU A 190 22.15 -12.45 15.90
CA LEU A 190 22.68 -12.40 14.54
C LEU A 190 23.88 -11.44 14.40
N ALA A 191 24.03 -10.45 15.28
CA ALA A 191 25.13 -9.49 15.24
C ALA A 191 26.49 -10.07 15.69
N GLN A 192 26.49 -11.22 16.38
CA GLN A 192 27.71 -11.90 16.83
C GLN A 192 28.31 -12.87 15.79
N GLY A 193 27.83 -12.86 14.55
CA GLY A 193 28.47 -13.61 13.46
C GLY A 193 28.38 -15.12 13.64
N ASN A 194 27.23 -15.65 14.06
CA ASN A 194 26.96 -17.08 13.94
C ASN A 194 26.87 -17.43 12.45
N GLY A 195 28.01 -17.73 11.84
CA GLY A 195 28.21 -18.04 10.42
C GLY A 195 27.55 -19.34 9.92
N SER A 196 26.46 -19.79 10.55
CA SER A 196 25.74 -21.02 10.20
C SER A 196 24.45 -20.79 9.41
N VAL A 197 23.84 -19.60 9.45
CA VAL A 197 22.53 -19.33 8.82
C VAL A 197 22.66 -18.34 7.67
N ARG A 198 22.22 -18.73 6.47
CA ARG A 198 22.15 -17.84 5.30
C ARG A 198 20.74 -17.29 5.12
N PHE A 199 20.61 -15.98 4.98
CA PHE A 199 19.33 -15.30 4.76
C PHE A 199 19.15 -14.90 3.30
N TYR A 200 17.98 -15.18 2.76
CA TYR A 200 17.51 -14.66 1.48
C TYR A 200 16.18 -13.95 1.71
N ILE A 201 16.04 -12.73 1.20
CA ILE A 201 14.82 -11.94 1.32
C ILE A 201 14.30 -11.69 -0.08
N THR A 202 13.04 -12.02 -0.33
CA THR A 202 12.40 -11.85 -1.64
C THR A 202 11.21 -10.91 -1.51
N ASP A 203 11.30 -9.73 -2.11
CA ASP A 203 10.19 -8.76 -2.17
C ASP A 203 10.34 -7.89 -3.43
N ALA A 204 9.22 -7.64 -4.13
CA ALA A 204 9.21 -6.93 -5.40
C ALA A 204 9.45 -5.40 -5.27
N THR A 205 9.34 -4.88 -4.06
CA THR A 205 9.35 -3.46 -3.69
C THR A 205 10.32 -3.15 -2.55
N ILE A 206 11.22 -4.08 -2.20
CA ILE A 206 12.11 -3.99 -1.03
C ILE A 206 12.87 -2.66 -0.94
N SER A 207 12.95 -2.09 0.27
CA SER A 207 13.82 -0.94 0.56
C SER A 207 15.05 -1.39 1.35
N GLU A 208 16.22 -1.36 0.70
CA GLU A 208 17.51 -1.69 1.32
C GLU A 208 17.76 -0.85 2.59
N THR A 209 17.43 0.44 2.54
CA THR A 209 17.55 1.38 3.67
C THR A 209 16.83 0.88 4.92
N ILE A 210 15.63 0.32 4.76
CA ILE A 210 14.81 -0.20 5.86
C ILE A 210 15.30 -1.58 6.30
N ILE A 211 15.58 -2.49 5.36
CA ILE A 211 16.00 -3.86 5.70
C ILE A 211 17.32 -3.88 6.48
N ARG A 212 18.25 -2.98 6.17
CA ARG A 212 19.52 -2.82 6.90
C ARG A 212 19.35 -2.47 8.38
N GLN A 213 18.18 -1.96 8.79
CA GLN A 213 17.85 -1.72 10.20
C GLN A 213 17.42 -3.00 10.93
N CYS A 214 16.98 -4.01 10.18
CA CYS A 214 16.41 -5.24 10.72
C CYS A 214 17.41 -6.40 10.71
N LEU A 215 18.22 -6.50 9.66
CA LEU A 215 19.19 -7.57 9.44
C LEU A 215 20.47 -7.03 8.77
N PRO A 216 21.64 -7.64 9.02
CA PRO A 216 22.82 -7.37 8.20
C PRO A 216 22.57 -7.81 6.76
N VAL A 217 22.88 -6.93 5.79
CA VAL A 217 22.69 -7.19 4.36
C VAL A 217 24.03 -7.13 3.64
N ASP A 218 24.45 -8.26 3.08
CA ASP A 218 25.71 -8.38 2.32
C ASP A 218 25.57 -7.83 0.89
N SER A 219 24.49 -8.20 0.20
CA SER A 219 24.23 -7.82 -1.19
C SER A 219 22.74 -7.70 -1.47
N VAL A 220 22.38 -6.83 -2.41
CA VAL A 220 21.02 -6.70 -2.96
C VAL A 220 21.10 -6.93 -4.47
N GLU A 221 20.32 -7.89 -4.97
CA GLU A 221 20.21 -8.17 -6.40
C GLU A 221 18.82 -7.76 -6.89
N VAL A 222 18.77 -6.97 -7.96
CA VAL A 222 17.51 -6.53 -8.56
C VAL A 222 17.28 -7.31 -9.86
N VAL A 223 16.19 -8.08 -9.89
CA VAL A 223 15.75 -8.78 -11.09
C VAL A 223 14.71 -7.93 -11.80
N ALA A 224 15.08 -7.35 -12.95
CA ALA A 224 14.15 -6.59 -13.76
C ALA A 224 13.17 -7.55 -14.47
N ALA A 225 11.88 -7.46 -14.12
CA ALA A 225 10.81 -8.18 -14.79
C ALA A 225 9.85 -7.20 -15.46
N GLN A 226 9.62 -7.38 -16.76
CA GLN A 226 8.69 -6.53 -17.51
C GLN A 226 7.26 -7.04 -17.32
N ARG A 227 6.35 -6.14 -16.89
CA ARG A 227 4.91 -6.41 -16.85
C ARG A 227 4.36 -6.37 -18.27
N ASN A 228 3.74 -7.46 -18.71
CA ASN A 228 2.97 -7.56 -19.94
C ASN A 228 1.58 -6.93 -19.71
N ALA A 229 1.54 -5.60 -19.64
CA ALA A 229 0.33 -4.83 -19.39
C ALA A 229 0.32 -3.55 -20.24
N ILE A 230 -0.87 -3.07 -20.56
CA ILE A 230 -1.11 -1.72 -21.08
C ILE A 230 -1.53 -0.86 -19.89
N VAL A 231 -0.73 0.14 -19.54
CA VAL A 231 -0.96 0.99 -18.36
C VAL A 231 -1.44 2.37 -18.80
N MET A 232 -2.66 2.72 -18.41
CA MET A 232 -3.23 4.05 -18.55
C MET A 232 -3.30 4.70 -17.18
N GLN A 233 -2.70 5.88 -17.02
CA GLN A 233 -2.61 6.54 -15.74
C GLN A 233 -3.15 7.98 -15.80
N CYS A 234 -3.80 8.40 -14.73
CA CYS A 234 -4.32 9.74 -14.60
C CYS A 234 -3.18 10.76 -14.52
N SER A 235 -3.26 11.88 -15.25
CA SER A 235 -2.19 12.88 -15.28
C SER A 235 -2.42 14.06 -14.32
N ASP A 236 -3.66 14.35 -13.94
CA ASP A 236 -4.05 15.62 -13.30
C ASP A 236 -4.76 15.46 -11.95
N SER A 237 -5.09 14.23 -11.53
CA SER A 237 -5.80 13.95 -10.28
C SER A 237 -5.08 12.95 -9.43
N ILE A 238 -4.93 13.24 -8.12
CA ILE A 238 -4.43 12.25 -7.15
C ILE A 238 -5.52 11.27 -6.70
N CYS A 239 -6.80 11.59 -6.95
CA CYS A 239 -7.98 10.84 -6.52
C CYS A 239 -7.92 10.47 -5.03
N SER A 240 -7.95 11.48 -4.17
CA SER A 240 -8.02 11.26 -2.73
C SER A 240 -9.37 10.65 -2.36
N THR A 241 -9.43 9.88 -1.27
CA THR A 241 -10.69 9.34 -0.75
C THR A 241 -11.73 10.44 -0.51
N SER A 242 -11.31 11.59 0.05
CA SER A 242 -12.20 12.73 0.24
C SER A 242 -12.72 13.30 -1.09
N SER A 243 -11.99 13.19 -2.19
CA SER A 243 -12.50 13.63 -3.51
C SER A 243 -13.56 12.70 -4.11
N LEU A 244 -13.76 11.51 -3.54
CA LEU A 244 -14.73 10.50 -3.98
C LEU A 244 -15.87 10.28 -2.98
N ASP A 245 -15.70 10.72 -1.73
CA ASP A 245 -16.64 10.43 -0.65
C ASP A 245 -17.40 11.70 -0.22
N PRO A 246 -18.67 11.88 -0.64
CA PRO A 246 -19.47 13.03 -0.26
C PRO A 246 -19.68 13.18 1.25
N THR A 247 -19.66 12.06 2.00
CA THR A 247 -19.90 12.11 3.46
C THR A 247 -18.75 12.73 4.24
N ARG A 248 -17.62 13.01 3.59
CA ARG A 248 -16.46 13.69 4.19
C ARG A 248 -16.52 15.21 4.09
N HIS A 249 -17.56 15.76 3.48
CA HIS A 249 -17.72 17.21 3.30
C HIS A 249 -19.02 17.68 3.94
N THR A 250 -18.98 18.86 4.54
CA THR A 250 -20.16 19.59 5.01
C THR A 250 -20.65 20.61 3.97
N ASP A 251 -19.74 21.11 3.13
CA ASP A 251 -20.06 22.07 2.06
C ASP A 251 -20.79 21.39 0.88
N PRO A 252 -21.98 21.87 0.48
CA PRO A 252 -22.77 21.27 -0.61
C PRO A 252 -22.05 21.24 -1.97
N GLN A 253 -21.22 22.23 -2.29
CA GLN A 253 -20.50 22.26 -3.56
C GLN A 253 -19.44 21.15 -3.61
N MET A 254 -18.69 20.98 -2.53
CA MET A 254 -17.70 19.91 -2.38
C MET A 254 -18.35 18.52 -2.36
N GLN A 255 -19.50 18.37 -1.70
CA GLN A 255 -20.32 17.15 -1.77
C GLN A 255 -20.72 16.82 -3.21
N GLY A 256 -21.27 17.79 -3.96
CA GLY A 256 -21.66 17.60 -5.36
C GLY A 256 -20.50 17.19 -6.27
N ARG A 257 -19.32 17.78 -6.04
CA ARG A 257 -18.08 17.39 -6.75
C ARG A 257 -17.66 15.96 -6.43
N ALA A 258 -17.70 15.55 -5.17
CA ALA A 258 -17.38 14.18 -4.77
C ALA A 258 -18.37 13.16 -5.35
N THR A 259 -19.67 13.48 -5.35
CA THR A 259 -20.71 12.65 -5.96
C THR A 259 -20.47 12.48 -7.46
N THR A 260 -20.13 13.57 -8.16
CA THR A 260 -19.82 13.54 -9.59
C THR A 260 -18.60 12.67 -9.86
N ARG A 261 -17.53 12.80 -9.07
CA ARG A 261 -16.33 11.96 -9.23
C ARG A 261 -16.59 10.49 -8.94
N LEU A 262 -17.38 10.17 -7.92
CA LEU A 262 -17.76 8.78 -7.65
C LEU A 262 -18.58 8.20 -8.82
N ALA A 263 -19.50 8.99 -9.38
CA ALA A 263 -20.26 8.61 -10.57
C ALA A 263 -19.37 8.41 -11.81
N ASP A 264 -18.31 9.21 -11.98
CA ASP A 264 -17.32 8.99 -13.05
C ASP A 264 -16.63 7.62 -12.91
N VAL A 265 -16.26 7.22 -11.68
CA VAL A 265 -15.65 5.91 -11.42
C VAL A 265 -16.65 4.79 -11.67
N GLN A 266 -17.90 4.94 -11.21
CA GLN A 266 -18.97 3.98 -11.47
C GLN A 266 -19.21 3.79 -12.98
N ALA A 267 -19.32 4.90 -13.73
CA ALA A 267 -19.53 4.85 -15.16
C ALA A 267 -18.38 4.15 -15.91
N LEU A 268 -17.13 4.37 -15.49
CA LEU A 268 -15.98 3.65 -16.03
C LEU A 268 -16.08 2.14 -15.76
N LEU A 269 -16.45 1.74 -14.54
CA LEU A 269 -16.60 0.33 -14.20
C LEU A 269 -17.76 -0.33 -14.97
N ASP A 270 -18.89 0.35 -15.10
CA ASP A 270 -20.05 -0.14 -15.85
C ASP A 270 -19.70 -0.31 -17.34
N GLU A 271 -18.98 0.66 -17.90
CA GLU A 271 -18.48 0.60 -19.28
C GLU A 271 -17.57 -0.61 -19.49
N LEU A 272 -16.58 -0.79 -18.62
CA LEU A 272 -15.69 -1.93 -18.70
C LEU A 272 -16.46 -3.24 -18.50
N ALA A 273 -17.40 -3.29 -17.56
CA ALA A 273 -18.18 -4.48 -17.26
C ALA A 273 -19.03 -4.93 -18.46
N SER A 274 -19.52 -3.99 -19.27
CA SER A 274 -20.31 -4.27 -20.48
C SER A 274 -19.57 -5.10 -21.54
N THR A 275 -18.24 -5.16 -21.47
CA THR A 275 -17.41 -5.98 -22.37
C THR A 275 -17.45 -7.47 -22.04
N GLY A 276 -17.94 -7.85 -20.86
CA GLY A 276 -17.91 -9.22 -20.34
C GLY A 276 -16.57 -9.63 -19.70
N LEU A 277 -15.58 -8.73 -19.68
CA LEU A 277 -14.27 -8.98 -19.09
C LEU A 277 -14.33 -9.02 -17.56
N LYS A 278 -13.40 -9.75 -16.95
CA LYS A 278 -13.28 -9.79 -15.50
C LYS A 278 -12.45 -8.62 -15.01
N ILE A 279 -13.04 -7.81 -14.12
CA ILE A 279 -12.43 -6.57 -13.64
C ILE A 279 -12.13 -6.71 -12.16
N LEU A 280 -10.93 -6.30 -11.76
CA LEU A 280 -10.60 -6.03 -10.37
C LEU A 280 -10.55 -4.52 -10.17
N ALA A 281 -11.31 -3.98 -9.20
CA ALA A 281 -11.17 -2.62 -8.75
C ALA A 281 -10.61 -2.59 -7.32
N VAL A 282 -9.47 -1.93 -7.14
CA VAL A 282 -8.78 -1.82 -5.83
C VAL A 282 -8.74 -0.36 -5.42
N GLY A 283 -9.12 -0.05 -4.18
CA GLY A 283 -9.13 1.33 -3.70
C GLY A 283 -9.22 1.46 -2.18
N PRO A 284 -9.50 2.65 -1.65
CA PRO A 284 -9.73 2.84 -0.23
C PRO A 284 -10.98 2.09 0.22
N SER A 285 -10.94 1.49 1.41
CA SER A 285 -12.08 0.74 1.96
C SER A 285 -13.36 1.58 2.12
N ALA A 286 -13.24 2.91 2.26
CA ALA A 286 -14.38 3.81 2.29
C ALA A 286 -15.14 3.88 0.93
N ILE A 287 -14.50 3.45 -0.15
CA ILE A 287 -15.07 3.43 -1.51
C ILE A 287 -15.40 1.99 -1.93
N THR A 288 -14.47 1.06 -1.76
CA THR A 288 -14.61 -0.34 -2.20
C THR A 288 -15.17 -1.29 -1.14
N GLY A 289 -15.44 -0.78 0.08
CA GLY A 289 -15.99 -1.54 1.19
C GLY A 289 -14.94 -2.30 2.00
N ASN A 290 -15.34 -2.80 3.16
CA ASN A 290 -14.56 -3.70 4.00
C ASN A 290 -15.49 -4.75 4.66
N PRO A 291 -15.56 -5.97 4.11
CA PRO A 291 -16.40 -7.04 4.65
C PRO A 291 -16.06 -7.41 6.10
N ALA A 292 -14.79 -7.39 6.49
CA ALA A 292 -14.36 -7.71 7.86
C ALA A 292 -14.89 -6.70 8.90
N LYS A 293 -15.23 -5.48 8.47
CA LYS A 293 -15.84 -4.43 9.30
C LYS A 293 -17.32 -4.20 9.00
N ASN A 294 -17.97 -5.08 8.22
CA ASN A 294 -19.34 -4.91 7.72
C ASN A 294 -19.58 -3.55 7.03
N ALA A 295 -18.55 -2.98 6.41
CA ALA A 295 -18.64 -1.72 5.69
C ALA A 295 -18.97 -2.00 4.22
N ALA A 296 -20.16 -1.58 3.78
CA ALA A 296 -20.59 -1.74 2.38
C ALA A 296 -19.77 -0.82 1.43
N PRO A 297 -19.54 -1.24 0.18
CA PRO A 297 -18.95 -0.39 -0.84
C PRO A 297 -19.90 0.76 -1.23
N LYS A 298 -19.31 1.87 -1.69
CA LYS A 298 -20.06 2.98 -2.33
C LYS A 298 -20.24 2.78 -3.84
N LEU A 299 -19.54 1.81 -4.41
CA LEU A 299 -19.66 1.40 -5.81
C LEU A 299 -20.62 0.21 -5.93
N THR A 300 -21.45 0.24 -6.96
CA THR A 300 -22.28 -0.90 -7.37
C THR A 300 -21.47 -1.79 -8.31
N THR A 301 -21.65 -3.10 -8.23
CA THR A 301 -20.85 -4.06 -9.01
C THR A 301 -21.73 -4.97 -9.85
N ALA A 302 -21.34 -5.13 -11.12
CA ALA A 302 -21.80 -6.23 -11.97
C ALA A 302 -21.11 -7.54 -11.55
N PRO A 303 -21.65 -8.74 -11.89
CA PRO A 303 -21.09 -10.02 -11.48
C PRO A 303 -19.63 -10.27 -11.87
N ASN A 304 -19.15 -9.63 -12.94
CA ASN A 304 -17.78 -9.70 -13.45
C ASN A 304 -16.84 -8.62 -12.86
N VAL A 305 -17.30 -7.83 -11.89
CA VAL A 305 -16.50 -6.81 -11.20
C VAL A 305 -16.23 -7.23 -9.76
N HIS A 306 -14.96 -7.39 -9.42
CA HIS A 306 -14.48 -7.69 -8.09
C HIS A 306 -13.97 -6.42 -7.40
N LEU A 307 -14.32 -6.22 -6.14
CA LEU A 307 -13.77 -5.13 -5.33
C LEU A 307 -12.74 -5.67 -4.33
N ALA A 308 -11.68 -4.92 -4.14
CA ALA A 308 -10.73 -5.09 -3.04
C ALA A 308 -10.36 -3.73 -2.45
N HIS A 309 -9.74 -3.74 -1.27
CA HIS A 309 -9.25 -2.53 -0.64
C HIS A 309 -7.78 -2.63 -0.24
N PHE A 310 -7.12 -1.47 -0.22
CA PHE A 310 -5.75 -1.36 0.28
C PHE A 310 -5.63 -1.95 1.69
N GLY A 311 -4.56 -2.70 1.93
CA GLY A 311 -4.28 -3.42 3.17
C GLY A 311 -4.92 -4.82 3.24
N ALA A 312 -5.74 -5.22 2.27
CA ALA A 312 -6.43 -6.51 2.28
C ALA A 312 -6.33 -7.26 0.92
N ILE A 313 -5.21 -7.09 0.22
CA ILE A 313 -4.95 -7.72 -1.09
C ILE A 313 -3.89 -8.83 -1.04
N ARG A 314 -3.09 -8.91 0.03
CA ARG A 314 -2.02 -9.91 0.19
C ARG A 314 -2.60 -11.30 0.40
N GLY A 315 -1.94 -12.33 -0.13
CA GLY A 315 -2.33 -13.73 0.02
C GLY A 315 -3.59 -14.16 -0.77
N ILE A 316 -4.17 -13.30 -1.60
CA ILE A 316 -5.37 -13.60 -2.39
C ILE A 316 -5.01 -13.89 -3.85
N ASP A 317 -5.29 -15.12 -4.31
CA ASP A 317 -5.04 -15.54 -5.71
C ASP A 317 -6.29 -15.49 -6.62
N THR A 318 -7.41 -15.01 -6.11
CA THR A 318 -8.70 -15.04 -6.82
C THR A 318 -8.70 -14.18 -8.09
N TRP A 319 -7.85 -13.16 -8.16
CA TRP A 319 -7.88 -12.15 -9.22
C TRP A 319 -6.85 -12.37 -10.35
N LYS A 320 -6.10 -13.47 -10.32
CA LYS A 320 -5.12 -13.80 -11.38
C LYS A 320 -5.72 -13.89 -12.78
N ASN A 321 -7.02 -14.17 -12.86
CA ASN A 321 -7.77 -14.33 -14.11
C ASN A 321 -8.58 -13.07 -14.48
N CYS A 322 -8.40 -11.96 -13.77
CA CYS A 322 -8.96 -10.67 -14.19
C CYS A 322 -8.16 -10.13 -15.39
N ASP A 323 -8.87 -9.52 -16.33
CA ASP A 323 -8.35 -8.93 -17.56
C ASP A 323 -8.01 -7.45 -17.39
N VAL A 324 -8.71 -6.79 -16.48
CA VAL A 324 -8.60 -5.35 -16.20
C VAL A 324 -8.39 -5.11 -14.71
N LEU A 325 -7.47 -4.22 -14.37
CA LEU A 325 -7.36 -3.60 -13.05
C LEU A 325 -7.74 -2.13 -13.13
N VAL A 326 -8.61 -1.68 -12.23
CA VAL A 326 -8.87 -0.27 -11.96
C VAL A 326 -8.37 0.05 -10.56
N LEU A 327 -7.23 0.74 -10.48
CA LEU A 327 -6.66 1.23 -9.24
C LEU A 327 -7.24 2.61 -8.90
N ILE A 328 -8.06 2.68 -7.87
CA ILE A 328 -8.80 3.88 -7.46
C ILE A 328 -7.98 4.63 -6.40
N GLY A 329 -7.32 5.72 -6.80
CA GLY A 329 -6.52 6.52 -5.89
C GLY A 329 -5.26 5.79 -5.41
N ARG A 330 -4.94 5.93 -4.11
CA ARG A 330 -3.77 5.34 -3.45
C ARG A 330 -4.02 5.21 -1.94
N ASN A 331 -3.22 4.40 -1.26
CA ASN A 331 -3.13 4.44 0.20
C ASN A 331 -2.42 5.73 0.62
N GLU A 332 -3.02 6.58 1.46
CA GLU A 332 -2.37 7.82 1.90
C GLU A 332 -2.35 7.89 3.43
N PRO A 333 -1.23 7.48 4.07
CA PRO A 333 -1.04 7.66 5.50
C PRO A 333 -0.86 9.14 5.87
N THR A 334 -0.97 9.47 7.16
CA THR A 334 -0.63 10.82 7.65
C THR A 334 0.88 10.95 7.83
N ALA A 335 1.41 12.18 7.77
CA ALA A 335 2.84 12.44 8.01
C ALA A 335 3.29 11.89 9.34
N GLN A 336 2.50 12.14 10.39
CA GLN A 336 2.76 11.60 11.72
C GLN A 336 2.87 10.08 11.72
N SER A 337 1.92 9.36 11.11
CA SER A 337 1.96 7.88 11.10
C SER A 337 3.18 7.31 10.37
N VAL A 338 3.68 7.99 9.33
CA VAL A 338 4.90 7.57 8.63
C VAL A 338 6.14 7.90 9.46
N GLU A 339 6.17 9.07 10.09
CA GLU A 339 7.22 9.44 11.03
C GLU A 339 7.27 8.48 12.22
N ASP A 340 6.14 8.00 12.72
CA ASP A 340 6.06 7.05 13.84
C ASP A 340 6.67 5.70 13.49
N ILE A 341 6.44 5.21 12.26
CA ILE A 341 7.09 4.01 11.73
C ILE A 341 8.59 4.26 11.55
N ALA A 342 8.98 5.42 11.00
CA ALA A 342 10.40 5.76 10.83
C ALA A 342 11.11 5.92 12.19
N ARG A 343 10.47 6.49 13.20
CA ARG A 343 10.96 6.57 14.57
C ARG A 343 11.28 5.18 15.09
N ALA A 344 10.37 4.22 14.94
CA ALA A 344 10.62 2.83 15.34
C ALA A 344 11.79 2.22 14.56
N LEU A 345 11.85 2.41 13.24
CA LEU A 345 12.86 1.77 12.40
C LEU A 345 14.26 2.37 12.53
N PHE A 346 14.40 3.66 12.83
CA PHE A 346 15.67 4.39 12.79
C PHE A 346 16.03 5.05 14.14
N TYR A 347 15.43 4.63 15.26
CA TYR A 347 15.66 5.24 16.59
C TYR A 347 17.12 5.23 17.03
N ASP A 348 17.91 4.28 16.52
CA ASP A 348 19.29 4.04 16.92
C ASP A 348 20.31 4.46 15.86
N ASP A 349 19.86 5.20 14.83
CA ASP A 349 20.69 5.86 13.82
C ASP A 349 21.41 7.07 14.46
N PRO A 350 22.72 7.24 14.24
CA PRO A 350 23.46 8.39 14.77
C PRO A 350 22.99 9.73 14.21
N ASN A 351 22.36 9.74 13.02
CA ASN A 351 21.81 10.95 12.43
C ASN A 351 20.33 11.07 12.82
N PRO A 352 19.92 12.12 13.55
CA PRO A 352 18.52 12.26 13.96
C PRO A 352 17.58 12.38 12.77
N LEU A 353 16.36 11.86 12.90
CA LEU A 353 15.29 12.05 11.92
C LEU A 353 14.82 13.51 11.93
N LYS A 354 14.50 14.05 10.76
CA LYS A 354 13.71 15.29 10.68
C LYS A 354 12.24 14.92 10.84
N LEU A 355 11.61 15.41 11.91
CA LEU A 355 10.24 15.08 12.27
C LEU A 355 9.38 16.34 12.18
N THR A 356 8.80 16.60 11.02
CA THR A 356 8.16 17.87 10.68
C THR A 356 6.65 17.86 10.83
N GLY A 357 6.04 16.66 10.90
CA GLY A 357 4.61 16.43 10.86
C GLY A 357 3.94 16.86 9.55
N LYS A 358 4.73 17.14 8.50
CA LYS A 358 4.26 17.82 7.29
C LYS A 358 4.78 17.16 6.03
N TRP A 359 3.98 17.24 4.98
CA TRP A 359 4.42 16.89 3.64
C TRP A 359 5.06 18.08 2.93
N GLN A 360 6.04 17.78 2.09
CA GLN A 360 6.68 18.73 1.20
C GLN A 360 6.38 18.37 -0.26
N SER A 361 6.17 19.39 -1.09
CA SER A 361 6.04 19.19 -2.54
C SER A 361 7.36 18.73 -3.13
N ARG A 362 7.31 17.72 -3.98
CA ARG A 362 8.45 17.15 -4.69
C ARG A 362 8.03 16.80 -6.11
N THR A 363 8.95 16.94 -7.06
CA THR A 363 8.74 16.47 -8.43
C THR A 363 9.08 14.99 -8.52
N ALA A 364 8.16 14.19 -9.07
CA ALA A 364 8.39 12.79 -9.42
C ALA A 364 8.13 12.56 -10.91
N GLY A 365 8.93 11.71 -11.53
CA GLY A 365 8.83 11.37 -12.95
C GLY A 365 7.96 10.13 -13.19
N PHE A 366 7.26 10.11 -14.32
CA PHE A 366 6.62 8.90 -14.83
C PHE A 366 7.61 8.07 -15.65
N ASP A 367 7.54 6.76 -15.48
CA ASP A 367 8.28 5.78 -16.26
C ASP A 367 7.56 5.52 -17.60
N MET A 368 7.67 6.42 -18.59
CA MET A 368 6.93 6.26 -19.85
C MET A 368 7.52 5.16 -20.75
N VAL A 369 6.66 4.34 -21.38
CA VAL A 369 7.08 3.35 -22.41
C VAL A 369 7.73 4.06 -23.61
N SER A 370 7.25 5.26 -23.95
CA SER A 370 7.81 6.08 -25.04
C SER A 370 9.22 6.61 -24.76
N GLY A 371 9.69 6.55 -23.51
CA GLY A 371 10.92 7.20 -23.05
C GLY A 371 10.78 8.71 -22.79
N GLU A 372 9.58 9.28 -22.91
CA GLU A 372 9.33 10.69 -22.62
C GLU A 372 9.53 11.01 -21.12
N GLN A 373 10.21 12.11 -20.82
CA GLN A 373 10.43 12.56 -19.44
C GLN A 373 9.31 13.49 -19.00
N LEU A 374 8.28 12.92 -18.39
CA LEU A 374 7.15 13.65 -17.83
C LEU A 374 7.20 13.61 -16.31
N GLY A 375 7.01 14.77 -15.67
CA GLY A 375 7.04 14.90 -14.22
C GLY A 375 5.79 15.55 -13.66
N VAL A 376 5.52 15.29 -12.38
CA VAL A 376 4.38 15.84 -11.66
C VAL A 376 4.77 16.17 -10.22
N GLU A 377 4.16 17.21 -9.67
CA GLU A 377 4.27 17.51 -8.24
C GLU A 377 3.44 16.53 -7.40
N ILE A 378 4.12 15.88 -6.46
CA ILE A 378 3.57 14.96 -5.47
C ILE A 378 4.00 15.38 -4.06
N TRP A 379 3.30 14.83 -3.07
CA TRP A 379 3.65 15.01 -1.66
C TRP A 379 4.60 13.90 -1.22
N GLY A 380 5.69 14.30 -0.56
CA GLY A 380 6.65 13.41 0.08
C GLY A 380 7.16 14.00 1.38
N HIS A 381 8.17 13.35 1.96
CA HIS A 381 8.80 13.81 3.20
C HIS A 381 10.20 14.40 2.90
N GLU A 382 10.64 15.35 3.73
CA GLU A 382 11.96 16.00 3.61
C GLU A 382 13.09 15.03 3.98
N ASP A 383 12.96 14.33 5.11
CA ASP A 383 13.90 13.25 5.49
C ASP A 383 13.76 12.08 4.50
N PRO A 384 14.85 11.67 3.82
CA PRO A 384 14.80 10.59 2.84
C PRO A 384 14.42 9.24 3.46
N ARG A 385 14.76 8.96 4.72
CA ARG A 385 14.42 7.69 5.38
C ARG A 385 12.91 7.60 5.65
N VAL A 386 12.32 8.70 6.13
CA VAL A 386 10.86 8.80 6.31
C VAL A 386 10.15 8.73 4.96
N HIS A 387 10.74 9.31 3.91
CA HIS A 387 10.18 9.21 2.56
C HIS A 387 10.21 7.77 2.02
N GLU A 388 11.28 7.01 2.26
CA GLU A 388 11.33 5.58 1.92
C GLU A 388 10.23 4.78 2.62
N VAL A 389 9.97 5.06 3.90
CA VAL A 389 8.83 4.45 4.63
C VAL A 389 7.50 4.82 3.97
N LEU A 390 7.31 6.07 3.54
CA LEU A 390 6.12 6.48 2.79
C LEU A 390 5.98 5.66 1.49
N VAL A 391 7.05 5.49 0.73
CA VAL A 391 7.06 4.70 -0.52
C VAL A 391 6.64 3.25 -0.26
N GLN A 392 7.15 2.63 0.81
CA GLN A 392 6.76 1.26 1.20
C GLN A 392 5.28 1.16 1.62
N VAL A 393 4.71 2.19 2.24
CA VAL A 393 3.32 2.15 2.70
C VAL A 393 2.32 2.54 1.59
N ARG A 394 2.69 3.42 0.66
CA ARG A 394 1.79 4.01 -0.33
C ARG A 394 2.00 3.48 -1.75
N GLU A 395 3.19 3.66 -2.30
CA GLU A 395 3.53 3.29 -3.67
C GLU A 395 3.59 1.77 -3.80
N ALA A 396 4.26 1.08 -2.87
CA ALA A 396 4.39 -0.38 -2.90
C ALA A 396 3.03 -1.08 -2.74
N GLU A 397 2.11 -0.55 -1.94
CA GLU A 397 0.73 -1.09 -1.83
C GLU A 397 -0.02 -1.04 -3.17
N SER A 398 0.21 0.02 -3.96
CA SER A 398 -0.35 0.15 -5.30
C SER A 398 0.28 -0.84 -6.27
N ILE A 399 1.60 -1.03 -6.21
CA ILE A 399 2.33 -2.04 -6.99
C ILE A 399 1.84 -3.46 -6.65
N GLN A 400 1.65 -3.77 -5.37
CA GLN A 400 1.09 -5.04 -4.93
C GLN A 400 -0.31 -5.29 -5.49
N ALA A 401 -1.15 -4.25 -5.59
CA ALA A 401 -2.46 -4.32 -6.23
C ALA A 401 -2.37 -4.64 -7.73
N LEU A 402 -1.42 -4.01 -8.44
CA LEU A 402 -1.11 -4.28 -9.85
C LEU A 402 -0.75 -5.75 -10.06
N ASP A 403 0.16 -6.26 -9.24
CA ASP A 403 0.70 -7.60 -9.41
C ASP A 403 -0.27 -8.72 -9.00
N ARG A 404 -1.45 -8.38 -8.42
CA ARG A 404 -2.55 -9.36 -8.24
C ARG A 404 -3.08 -9.91 -9.57
N LEU A 405 -2.88 -9.19 -10.68
CA LEU A 405 -3.21 -9.68 -12.02
C LEU A 405 -2.14 -10.61 -12.60
N ARG A 406 -1.02 -10.83 -11.91
CA ARG A 406 0.13 -11.65 -12.36
C ARG A 406 0.67 -11.22 -13.74
N LEU A 407 0.91 -9.92 -13.88
CA LEU A 407 1.26 -9.23 -15.12
C LEU A 407 2.60 -9.68 -15.75
N ILE A 408 3.43 -10.45 -15.05
CA ILE A 408 4.69 -10.97 -15.60
C ILE A 408 4.47 -12.30 -16.35
N HIS A 409 3.44 -13.06 -15.97
CA HIS A 409 3.24 -14.45 -16.42
C HIS A 409 2.09 -14.61 -17.43
N ASN A 410 1.39 -13.55 -17.79
CA ASN A 410 0.31 -13.58 -18.76
C ASN A 410 0.85 -13.59 -20.20
N ILE A 411 0.23 -14.41 -21.04
CA ILE A 411 0.53 -14.52 -22.48
C ILE A 411 0.05 -13.26 -23.21
N ASP A 412 -1.21 -12.88 -22.97
CA ASP A 412 -1.82 -11.67 -23.55
C ASP A 412 -1.75 -10.48 -22.58
N PRO A 413 -1.48 -9.26 -23.08
CA PRO A 413 -1.41 -8.07 -22.24
C PRO A 413 -2.75 -7.74 -21.59
N LYS A 414 -2.68 -7.45 -20.28
CA LYS A 414 -3.83 -7.00 -19.48
C LYS A 414 -3.90 -5.48 -19.41
N LEU A 415 -5.09 -4.94 -19.12
CA LEU A 415 -5.28 -3.50 -18.99
C LEU A 415 -5.17 -3.06 -17.53
N VAL A 416 -4.36 -2.04 -17.26
CA VAL A 416 -4.23 -1.42 -15.93
C VAL A 416 -4.59 0.05 -16.05
N ILE A 417 -5.60 0.47 -15.29
CA ILE A 417 -6.06 1.85 -15.22
C ILE A 417 -5.77 2.39 -13.82
N VAL A 418 -4.85 3.34 -13.73
CA VAL A 418 -4.47 4.00 -12.47
C VAL A 418 -5.15 5.36 -12.38
N LEU A 419 -6.17 5.47 -11.54
CA LEU A 419 -6.91 6.71 -11.31
C LEU A 419 -6.18 7.65 -10.35
N SER A 420 -4.84 7.68 -10.35
CA SER A 420 -4.03 8.58 -9.56
C SER A 420 -2.83 9.07 -10.37
N LYS A 421 -2.47 10.34 -10.20
CA LYS A 421 -1.28 10.94 -10.80
C LYS A 421 0.02 10.59 -10.08
N LEU A 422 -0.02 9.77 -9.02
CA LEU A 422 1.17 9.34 -8.28
C LEU A 422 2.00 8.38 -9.15
N PRO A 423 3.23 8.74 -9.58
CA PRO A 423 4.08 7.81 -10.32
C PRO A 423 4.42 6.59 -9.46
N LEU A 424 4.38 5.40 -10.06
CA LEU A 424 4.69 4.14 -9.38
C LEU A 424 6.06 3.62 -9.83
N PRO A 425 7.04 3.45 -8.93
CA PRO A 425 8.37 2.97 -9.30
C PRO A 425 8.32 1.64 -10.07
N GLY A 426 9.02 1.58 -11.21
CA GLY A 426 9.12 0.35 -12.01
C GLY A 426 7.86 -0.03 -12.80
N VAL A 427 6.80 0.79 -12.77
CA VAL A 427 5.60 0.60 -13.60
C VAL A 427 5.73 1.46 -14.85
N LYS A 428 5.84 0.80 -16.01
CA LYS A 428 5.90 1.50 -17.30
C LYS A 428 4.52 1.97 -17.74
N VAL A 429 4.38 3.26 -18.04
CA VAL A 429 3.12 3.91 -18.41
C VAL A 429 3.03 4.08 -19.93
N ASP A 430 1.98 3.54 -20.55
CA ASP A 430 1.72 3.70 -21.98
C ASP A 430 1.07 5.05 -22.29
N ARG A 431 0.10 5.47 -21.47
CA ARG A 431 -0.65 6.72 -21.68
C ARG A 431 -0.94 7.43 -20.38
N LEU A 432 -0.63 8.73 -20.36
CA LEU A 432 -1.10 9.67 -19.35
C LEU A 432 -2.31 10.42 -19.90
N LEU A 433 -3.43 10.36 -19.16
CA LEU A 433 -4.69 10.97 -19.56
C LEU A 433 -5.27 11.83 -18.42
N PRO A 434 -5.83 13.01 -18.71
CA PRO A 434 -6.60 13.77 -17.72
C PRO A 434 -7.75 12.95 -17.15
N TRP A 435 -8.16 13.18 -15.90
CA TRP A 435 -9.26 12.47 -15.24
C TRP A 435 -10.50 12.34 -16.12
N ALA A 436 -10.94 13.47 -16.69
CA ALA A 436 -12.12 13.55 -17.54
C ALA A 436 -12.03 12.59 -18.74
N GLU A 437 -10.86 12.57 -19.39
CA GLU A 437 -10.62 11.67 -20.50
C GLU A 437 -10.55 10.24 -19.97
N LEU A 438 -9.74 9.94 -18.95
CA LEU A 438 -9.54 8.58 -18.42
C LEU A 438 -10.81 7.91 -17.88
N THR A 439 -11.78 8.66 -17.34
CA THR A 439 -13.05 8.09 -16.85
C THR A 439 -14.16 8.14 -17.89
N ARG A 440 -14.38 9.26 -18.60
CA ARG A 440 -15.55 9.44 -19.48
C ARG A 440 -15.31 9.28 -20.98
N GLY A 441 -14.07 9.42 -21.44
CA GLY A 441 -13.77 9.49 -22.87
C GLY A 441 -13.20 10.82 -23.27
N GLY A 442 -12.31 10.80 -24.25
CA GLY A 442 -11.93 12.00 -24.97
C GLY A 442 -13.12 12.56 -25.75
N GLU A 443 -13.03 13.82 -26.19
CA GLU A 443 -14.09 14.47 -26.96
C GLU A 443 -14.55 13.65 -28.17
N PHE A 444 -13.62 13.04 -28.92
CA PHE A 444 -13.93 12.19 -30.07
C PHE A 444 -14.63 10.89 -29.69
N GLU A 445 -14.26 10.31 -28.54
CA GLU A 445 -14.88 9.10 -28.03
C GLU A 445 -16.32 9.36 -27.59
N LEU A 446 -16.56 10.50 -26.92
CA LEU A 446 -17.89 10.95 -26.58
C LEU A 446 -18.73 11.23 -27.83
N LEU A 447 -18.17 11.89 -28.84
CA LEU A 447 -18.85 12.10 -30.12
C LEU A 447 -19.20 10.78 -30.82
N TYR A 448 -18.25 9.84 -30.85
CA TYR A 448 -18.44 8.51 -31.44
C TYR A 448 -19.58 7.74 -30.77
N ARG A 449 -19.60 7.72 -29.42
CA ARG A 449 -20.67 7.09 -28.63
C ARG A 449 -22.03 7.75 -28.86
N ASN A 450 -22.08 9.08 -28.75
CA ASN A 450 -23.31 9.86 -28.91
C ASN A 450 -23.85 9.83 -30.35
N SER A 451 -23.03 9.39 -31.30
CA SER A 451 -23.39 9.23 -32.71
C SER A 451 -23.73 7.79 -33.08
N GLY A 452 -23.93 6.91 -32.10
CA GLY A 452 -24.38 5.53 -32.35
C GLY A 452 -23.31 4.65 -32.99
N GLY A 453 -22.04 4.84 -32.66
CA GLY A 453 -20.95 3.98 -33.18
C GLY A 453 -20.46 4.39 -34.57
N VAL A 454 -20.77 5.61 -35.03
CA VAL A 454 -20.19 6.22 -36.23
C VAL A 454 -19.58 7.59 -35.92
N LEU A 455 -18.39 7.88 -36.44
CA LEU A 455 -17.75 9.19 -36.28
C LEU A 455 -17.25 9.74 -37.63
N PRO A 456 -17.96 10.70 -38.24
CA PRO A 456 -17.49 11.41 -39.42
C PRO A 456 -16.20 12.21 -39.13
N LEU A 457 -15.17 12.02 -39.96
CA LEU A 457 -13.89 12.74 -39.83
C LEU A 457 -13.82 14.01 -40.67
N ASN A 458 -14.97 14.56 -41.04
CA ASN A 458 -15.05 15.83 -41.72
C ASN A 458 -14.82 16.98 -40.72
N ALA A 459 -13.80 17.80 -40.98
CA ALA A 459 -13.39 18.86 -40.05
C ALA A 459 -14.49 19.90 -39.79
N SER A 460 -15.32 20.23 -40.78
CA SER A 460 -16.44 21.17 -40.61
C SER A 460 -17.54 20.58 -39.73
N TRP A 461 -17.84 19.30 -39.91
CA TRP A 461 -18.82 18.59 -39.07
C TRP A 461 -18.34 18.50 -37.61
N ILE A 462 -17.07 18.14 -37.39
CA ILE A 462 -16.47 18.09 -36.04
C ILE A 462 -16.47 19.48 -35.41
N ALA A 463 -16.06 20.51 -36.14
CA ALA A 463 -16.08 21.89 -35.67
C ALA A 463 -17.48 22.32 -35.20
N GLN A 464 -18.52 21.99 -35.97
CA GLN A 464 -19.91 22.27 -35.60
C GLN A 464 -20.34 21.54 -34.32
N LYS A 465 -19.96 20.26 -34.16
CA LYS A 465 -20.35 19.46 -32.99
C LYS A 465 -19.57 19.78 -31.71
N THR A 466 -18.34 20.28 -31.85
CA THR A 466 -17.44 20.58 -30.72
C THR A 466 -17.37 22.06 -30.36
N GLY A 467 -17.91 22.95 -31.21
CA GLY A 467 -17.74 24.40 -31.06
C GLY A 467 -16.32 24.90 -31.40
N LYS A 468 -15.45 24.04 -31.94
CA LYS A 468 -14.08 24.40 -32.34
C LYS A 468 -14.05 25.06 -33.71
N THR A 469 -12.94 25.72 -34.04
CA THR A 469 -12.70 26.20 -35.41
C THR A 469 -12.40 25.02 -36.35
N THR A 470 -12.76 25.16 -37.64
CA THR A 470 -12.49 24.14 -38.66
C THR A 470 -10.99 23.81 -38.77
N SER A 471 -10.11 24.78 -38.57
CA SER A 471 -8.65 24.56 -38.56
C SER A 471 -8.21 23.70 -37.37
N ALA A 472 -8.75 23.96 -36.18
CA ALA A 472 -8.47 23.14 -34.99
C ALA A 472 -8.99 21.71 -35.14
N ALA A 473 -10.22 21.56 -35.65
CA ALA A 473 -10.81 20.25 -35.95
C ALA A 473 -9.98 19.47 -36.99
N LYS A 474 -9.52 20.14 -38.06
CA LYS A 474 -8.64 19.54 -39.07
C LYS A 474 -7.34 19.02 -38.46
N LYS A 475 -6.67 19.82 -37.61
CA LYS A 475 -5.45 19.39 -36.90
C LYS A 475 -5.72 18.22 -35.93
N ALA A 476 -6.88 18.19 -35.29
CA ALA A 476 -7.24 17.10 -34.38
C ALA A 476 -7.50 15.78 -35.14
N VAL A 477 -8.24 15.84 -36.26
CA VAL A 477 -8.42 14.69 -37.18
C VAL A 477 -7.09 14.19 -37.72
N GLN A 478 -6.22 15.11 -38.14
CA GLN A 478 -4.89 14.75 -38.65
C GLN A 478 -4.07 13.98 -37.60
N ARG A 479 -4.07 14.44 -36.34
CA ARG A 479 -3.40 13.75 -35.23
C ARG A 479 -3.98 12.35 -34.99
N MET A 480 -5.30 12.21 -35.02
CA MET A 480 -5.98 10.92 -34.85
C MET A 480 -5.68 9.92 -35.99
N LEU A 481 -5.34 10.39 -37.18
CA LEU A 481 -4.97 9.54 -38.31
C LEU A 481 -3.47 9.21 -38.35
N MET A 482 -2.65 9.77 -37.45
CA MET A 482 -1.23 9.41 -37.33
C MET A 482 -1.08 8.03 -36.67
N LYS A 483 -0.16 7.20 -37.18
CA LYS A 483 0.16 5.90 -36.58
C LYS A 483 0.55 6.09 -35.10
N GLY A 484 -0.05 5.29 -34.22
CA GLY A 484 0.19 5.32 -32.76
C GLY A 484 -0.74 6.25 -31.96
N HIS A 485 -1.45 7.17 -32.62
CA HIS A 485 -2.40 8.08 -31.97
C HIS A 485 -3.83 7.64 -32.20
N SER A 486 -4.31 6.67 -31.43
CA SER A 486 -5.76 6.50 -31.33
C SER A 486 -6.32 7.39 -30.23
N PRO A 487 -7.33 8.23 -30.51
CA PRO A 487 -7.99 9.07 -29.51
C PRO A 487 -9.03 8.30 -28.68
N LEU A 488 -9.23 7.02 -28.99
CA LEU A 488 -10.13 6.14 -28.28
C LEU A 488 -9.30 5.38 -27.26
N ARG A 489 -9.55 5.64 -25.98
CA ARG A 489 -8.63 5.29 -24.88
C ARG A 489 -8.24 3.82 -24.90
N PHE A 490 -9.18 2.93 -25.24
CA PHE A 490 -8.98 1.47 -25.21
C PHE A 490 -8.66 0.82 -26.55
N SER A 491 -8.65 1.57 -27.64
CA SER A 491 -8.56 1.01 -29.01
C SER A 491 -7.26 0.27 -29.35
N GLN A 492 -6.17 0.48 -28.59
CA GLN A 492 -4.94 -0.32 -28.73
C GLN A 492 -5.06 -1.71 -28.14
N TRP A 493 -6.10 -1.96 -27.34
CA TRP A 493 -6.35 -3.23 -26.71
C TRP A 493 -7.45 -3.99 -27.45
N LYS A 494 -7.22 -5.29 -27.68
CA LYS A 494 -8.11 -6.12 -28.50
C LYS A 494 -9.56 -6.16 -27.97
N MET A 495 -9.73 -5.92 -26.67
CA MET A 495 -11.00 -6.02 -25.94
C MET A 495 -11.57 -4.65 -25.54
N SER A 496 -11.26 -3.61 -26.33
CA SER A 496 -11.82 -2.27 -26.19
C SER A 496 -13.36 -2.30 -26.07
N PRO A 497 -13.96 -1.57 -25.10
CA PRO A 497 -15.41 -1.33 -25.05
C PRO A 497 -15.99 -0.73 -26.34
N LEU A 498 -15.13 -0.17 -27.20
CA LEU A 498 -15.51 0.49 -28.46
C LEU A 498 -15.40 -0.43 -29.69
N LYS A 499 -15.25 -1.75 -29.52
CA LYS A 499 -15.28 -2.76 -30.62
C LYS A 499 -14.36 -2.45 -31.82
N GLN A 500 -13.09 -2.12 -31.56
CA GLN A 500 -12.04 -1.85 -32.58
C GLN A 500 -12.58 -1.16 -33.86
N PRO A 501 -12.88 0.14 -33.81
CA PRO A 501 -13.56 0.80 -34.90
C PRO A 501 -12.74 0.80 -36.19
N GLN A 502 -13.41 0.49 -37.28
CA GLN A 502 -12.87 0.43 -38.63
C GLN A 502 -12.92 1.80 -39.28
N LEU A 503 -11.88 2.13 -40.06
CA LEU A 503 -11.84 3.34 -40.84
C LEU A 503 -12.40 3.05 -42.24
N ALA A 504 -13.41 3.81 -42.65
CA ALA A 504 -14.04 3.70 -43.95
C ALA A 504 -14.22 5.07 -44.61
N TRP A 505 -14.71 5.07 -45.85
CA TRP A 505 -14.99 6.29 -46.61
C TRP A 505 -16.48 6.47 -46.84
N TYR A 506 -16.93 7.72 -46.78
CA TYR A 506 -18.28 8.12 -47.16
C TYR A 506 -18.27 9.36 -48.05
N ARG A 507 -19.34 9.55 -48.83
CA ARG A 507 -19.64 10.83 -49.47
C ARG A 507 -21.15 11.07 -49.49
N PRO A 508 -21.63 12.29 -49.22
CA PRO A 508 -23.01 12.65 -49.47
C PRO A 508 -23.37 12.47 -50.96
N VAL A 509 -24.59 11.99 -51.24
CA VAL A 509 -25.09 11.88 -52.61
C VAL A 509 -25.13 13.28 -53.24
N GLY A 510 -24.55 13.41 -54.43
CA GLY A 510 -24.38 14.70 -55.12
C GLY A 510 -23.01 15.37 -54.91
N GLN A 511 -22.22 14.94 -53.91
CA GLN A 511 -20.85 15.42 -53.73
C GLN A 511 -19.83 14.52 -54.46
N ARG A 512 -18.73 15.13 -54.92
CA ARG A 512 -17.61 14.42 -55.57
C ARG A 512 -16.58 13.88 -54.57
N ASN A 513 -16.37 14.58 -53.46
CA ASN A 513 -15.28 14.30 -52.52
C ASN A 513 -15.67 13.25 -51.49
N TRP A 514 -14.77 12.29 -51.27
CA TRP A 514 -14.90 11.31 -50.19
C TRP A 514 -14.29 11.86 -48.91
N SER A 515 -14.96 11.63 -47.79
CA SER A 515 -14.48 11.88 -46.43
C SER A 515 -14.33 10.55 -45.70
N ARG A 516 -13.52 10.51 -44.65
CA ARG A 516 -13.34 9.31 -43.82
C ARG A 516 -14.31 9.32 -42.64
N PHE A 517 -14.65 8.16 -42.12
CA PHE A 517 -15.40 8.00 -40.87
C PHE A 517 -14.96 6.71 -40.15
N PHE A 518 -15.11 6.69 -38.82
CA PHE A 518 -14.96 5.46 -38.03
C PHE A 518 -16.31 4.78 -37.82
N HIS A 519 -16.34 3.45 -37.77
CA HIS A 519 -17.52 2.68 -37.39
C HIS A 519 -17.17 1.35 -36.68
N ASP A 520 -18.05 0.83 -35.81
CA ASP A 520 -17.93 -0.51 -35.18
C ASP A 520 -18.92 -1.54 -35.72
N TYR A 521 -19.64 -1.19 -36.79
CA TYR A 521 -20.59 -2.10 -37.43
C TYR A 521 -19.87 -3.26 -38.15
N PRO A 522 -20.52 -4.45 -38.27
CA PRO A 522 -19.93 -5.64 -38.90
C PRO A 522 -19.40 -5.40 -40.31
N THR A 523 -20.12 -4.60 -41.11
CA THR A 523 -19.69 -4.16 -42.43
C THR A 523 -19.83 -2.65 -42.59
N THR A 524 -19.09 -2.08 -43.53
CA THR A 524 -19.20 -0.65 -43.86
C THR A 524 -20.59 -0.27 -44.39
N GLU A 525 -21.30 -1.19 -45.06
CA GLU A 525 -22.67 -0.92 -45.53
C GLU A 525 -23.67 -0.86 -44.36
N ASP A 526 -23.47 -1.66 -43.31
CA ASP A 526 -24.31 -1.61 -42.09
C ASP A 526 -24.18 -0.25 -41.36
N ALA A 527 -23.00 0.38 -41.46
CA ALA A 527 -22.74 1.70 -40.88
C ALA A 527 -23.39 2.85 -41.66
N LYS A 528 -23.96 2.60 -42.84
CA LYS A 528 -24.54 3.64 -43.71
C LYS A 528 -25.79 4.27 -43.10
N THR A 529 -26.77 3.48 -42.72
CA THR A 529 -28.04 3.96 -42.13
C THR A 529 -27.82 4.89 -40.92
N PRO A 530 -27.01 4.52 -39.90
CA PRO A 530 -26.74 5.42 -38.78
C PRO A 530 -25.96 6.66 -39.20
N LEU A 531 -25.05 6.55 -40.17
CA LEU A 531 -24.33 7.70 -40.72
C LEU A 531 -25.26 8.68 -41.47
N GLU A 532 -26.21 8.18 -42.26
CA GLU A 532 -27.23 8.98 -42.94
C GLU A 532 -28.14 9.70 -41.94
N ALA A 533 -28.59 8.98 -40.90
CA ALA A 533 -29.38 9.56 -39.81
C ALA A 533 -28.61 10.66 -39.08
N LEU A 534 -27.31 10.47 -38.83
CA LEU A 534 -26.46 11.45 -38.17
C LEU A 534 -26.21 12.71 -39.02
N LEU A 535 -26.02 12.54 -40.32
CA LEU A 535 -25.71 13.64 -41.24
C LEU A 535 -26.94 14.32 -41.83
N GLY A 536 -28.12 13.70 -41.73
CA GLY A 536 -29.37 14.20 -42.30
C GLY A 536 -29.40 14.18 -43.84
N VAL A 537 -28.52 13.39 -44.48
CA VAL A 537 -28.41 13.29 -45.94
C VAL A 537 -28.08 11.86 -46.35
N ALA A 538 -28.54 11.45 -47.54
CA ALA A 538 -28.17 10.17 -48.13
C ALA A 538 -26.66 10.15 -48.46
N VAL A 539 -26.00 9.02 -48.23
CA VAL A 539 -24.56 8.85 -48.44
C VAL A 539 -24.24 7.59 -49.25
N LYS A 540 -23.06 7.59 -49.88
CA LYS A 540 -22.42 6.38 -50.39
C LYS A 540 -21.26 6.05 -49.46
N VAL A 541 -21.08 4.77 -49.12
CA VAL A 541 -19.97 4.28 -48.29
C VAL A 541 -19.11 3.29 -49.06
N LYS A 542 -17.85 3.12 -48.63
CA LYS A 542 -16.95 2.06 -49.08
C LYS A 542 -15.84 1.84 -48.03
N PRO A 543 -15.23 0.64 -47.96
CA PRO A 543 -14.07 0.39 -47.11
C PRO A 543 -12.94 1.40 -47.35
#